data_AF-A0A1J5VMK8-F1
#
_entry.id   AF-A0A1J5VMK8-F1
#
_cell.length_a   1.000
_cell.length_b   1.000
_cell.length_c   1.000
_cell.angle_alpha   90.00
_cell.angle_beta   90.00
_cell.angle_gamma   90.00
#
_symmetry.space_group_name_H-M   'P 1'
#
loop_
_entity.id
_entity.type
_entity.pdbx_description
1 polymer ?
#
loop_
_entity_poly.entity_id
_entity_poly.type
_entity_poly.pdbx_seq_one_letter_code
_entity_poly.pdbx_strand_id
1 'polypeptide(L)'
;MLILLPPSETKAPGGERDAMSVSFPALDSVRVSLFDDLSAMDVDEMMALLKIPKTKREEAVENQSLRSGPVMPAIYRYTGVLYDALDPETLPDEAIRRLAVGSALFGVVRADDMIPRYRVSASSKVPAADGSLPTMRARWGSAVSEVLAGEPFVVDMRSGAYEKLGPVDGAVTVRVESVAPDGSRKVVSHFNKHYKGLLARALARGPEVASIDEVAEVARAAGYVVEVNGLVLTLVVEGT
;
A
#
# COMPACT_ATOMS: atom_id res chain seq x y z
N MET A 1 8.72 -12.42 -7.73
CA MET A 1 8.53 -11.75 -6.45
C MET A 1 7.58 -10.59 -6.63
N LEU A 2 6.81 -10.29 -5.59
CA LEU A 2 6.01 -9.08 -5.47
C LEU A 2 6.41 -8.35 -4.18
N ILE A 3 6.74 -7.07 -4.32
CA ILE A 3 7.03 -6.17 -3.20
C ILE A 3 5.77 -5.36 -2.92
N LEU A 4 5.12 -5.66 -1.79
CA LEU A 4 3.82 -5.10 -1.45
C LEU A 4 3.98 -3.91 -0.49
N LEU A 5 3.80 -2.71 -1.02
CA LEU A 5 3.96 -1.45 -0.29
C LEU A 5 2.69 -1.08 0.48
N PRO A 6 2.81 -0.36 1.62
CA PRO A 6 1.68 0.33 2.19
C PRO A 6 1.25 1.49 1.27
N PRO A 7 -0.03 1.88 1.29
CA PRO A 7 -0.45 3.11 0.62
C PRO A 7 0.03 4.33 1.41
N SER A 8 -0.22 5.50 0.84
CA SER A 8 -0.12 6.76 1.58
C SER A 8 -1.48 7.44 1.74
N GLU A 9 -1.63 8.15 2.85
CA GLU A 9 -2.75 9.05 3.08
C GLU A 9 -2.70 10.26 2.14
N THR A 10 -1.51 10.68 1.71
CA THR A 10 -1.35 11.75 0.73
C THR A 10 -1.28 11.15 -0.67
N LYS A 11 -2.00 11.76 -1.60
CA LYS A 11 -2.01 11.37 -3.01
C LYS A 11 -1.78 12.58 -3.90
N ALA A 12 -1.00 12.41 -4.96
CA ALA A 12 -0.77 13.45 -5.95
C ALA A 12 -2.10 13.86 -6.61
N PRO A 13 -2.38 15.16 -6.82
CA PRO A 13 -3.51 15.62 -7.63
C PRO A 13 -3.28 15.35 -9.12
N GLY A 14 -4.31 15.56 -9.94
CA GLY A 14 -4.21 15.47 -11.40
C GLY A 14 -4.18 14.04 -11.94
N GLY A 15 -3.56 13.88 -13.10
CA GLY A 15 -3.58 12.65 -13.91
C GLY A 15 -4.13 12.92 -15.31
N GLU A 16 -4.23 11.86 -16.08
CA GLU A 16 -4.67 11.88 -17.47
C GLU A 16 -6.16 11.48 -17.56
N ARG A 17 -6.85 11.97 -18.60
CA ARG A 17 -8.26 11.64 -18.84
C ARG A 17 -8.40 10.36 -19.66
N ASP A 18 -7.82 9.29 -19.12
CA ASP A 18 -7.85 7.95 -19.70
C ASP A 18 -8.76 7.02 -18.90
N ALA A 19 -8.96 5.81 -19.42
CA ALA A 19 -9.70 4.78 -18.71
C ALA A 19 -8.90 4.27 -17.50
N MET A 20 -9.60 4.09 -16.37
CA MET A 20 -9.06 3.33 -15.25
C MET A 20 -8.69 1.91 -15.71
N SER A 21 -7.49 1.46 -15.34
CA SER A 21 -7.00 0.12 -15.65
C SER A 21 -6.33 -0.43 -14.41
N VAL A 22 -6.91 -1.46 -13.81
CA VAL A 22 -6.45 -2.04 -12.55
C VAL A 22 -6.27 -3.56 -12.69
N SER A 23 -5.18 -4.06 -12.14
CA SER A 23 -4.85 -5.48 -12.08
C SER A 23 -5.73 -6.22 -11.06
N PHE A 24 -5.61 -7.55 -11.03
CA PHE A 24 -6.37 -8.44 -10.12
C PHE A 24 -7.90 -8.37 -10.33
N PRO A 25 -8.40 -8.80 -11.50
CA PRO A 25 -9.82 -8.66 -11.84
C PRO A 25 -10.77 -9.43 -10.91
N ALA A 26 -10.27 -10.43 -10.17
CA ALA A 26 -11.03 -11.10 -9.11
C ALA A 26 -11.49 -10.15 -7.98
N LEU A 27 -10.89 -8.96 -7.86
CA LEU A 27 -11.28 -7.93 -6.90
C LEU A 27 -12.37 -6.97 -7.42
N ASP A 28 -12.73 -7.04 -8.70
CA ASP A 28 -13.55 -6.03 -9.36
C ASP A 28 -14.98 -5.95 -8.83
N SER A 29 -15.57 -7.07 -8.42
CA SER A 29 -16.92 -7.06 -7.83
C SER A 29 -16.97 -6.23 -6.54
N VAL A 30 -15.97 -6.37 -5.67
CA VAL A 30 -15.85 -5.60 -4.43
C VAL A 30 -15.53 -4.13 -4.74
N ARG A 31 -14.63 -3.86 -5.70
CA ARG A 31 -14.32 -2.49 -6.15
C ARG A 31 -15.57 -1.78 -6.68
N VAL A 32 -16.33 -2.44 -7.55
CA VAL A 32 -17.56 -1.90 -8.12
C VAL A 32 -18.56 -1.54 -7.03
N SER A 33 -18.81 -2.45 -6.09
CA SER A 33 -19.70 -2.20 -4.95
C SER A 33 -19.23 -1.01 -4.10
N LEU A 34 -17.92 -0.90 -3.81
CA LEU A 34 -17.37 0.23 -3.04
C LEU A 34 -17.53 1.56 -3.79
N PHE A 35 -17.32 1.58 -5.10
CA PHE A 35 -17.48 2.78 -5.91
C PHE A 35 -18.93 3.23 -5.98
N ASP A 36 -19.87 2.29 -6.15
CA ASP A 36 -21.29 2.60 -6.21
C ASP A 36 -21.77 3.19 -4.88
N ASP A 37 -21.39 2.55 -3.75
CA ASP A 37 -21.72 3.06 -2.41
C ASP A 37 -21.14 4.46 -2.17
N LEU A 38 -19.86 4.70 -2.50
CA LEU A 38 -19.25 6.02 -2.36
C LEU A 38 -19.92 7.07 -3.25
N SER A 39 -20.32 6.71 -4.46
CA SER A 39 -20.97 7.63 -5.40
C SER A 39 -22.38 8.05 -4.98
N ALA A 40 -23.07 7.21 -4.21
CA ALA A 40 -24.42 7.47 -3.72
C ALA A 40 -24.44 8.34 -2.45
N MET A 41 -23.32 8.49 -1.74
CA MET A 41 -23.23 9.23 -0.50
C MET A 41 -23.14 10.74 -0.72
N ASP A 42 -23.80 11.51 0.14
CA ASP A 42 -23.54 12.95 0.26
C ASP A 42 -22.10 13.20 0.76
N VAL A 43 -21.48 14.30 0.32
CA VAL A 43 -20.08 14.62 0.64
C VAL A 43 -19.89 14.93 2.13
N ASP A 44 -20.81 15.66 2.76
CA ASP A 44 -20.69 16.00 4.19
C ASP A 44 -20.90 14.76 5.06
N GLU A 45 -21.87 13.92 4.69
CA GLU A 45 -22.08 12.62 5.32
C GLU A 45 -20.86 11.71 5.18
N MET A 46 -20.30 11.59 3.97
CA MET A 46 -19.10 10.81 3.70
C MET A 46 -17.91 11.29 4.52
N MET A 47 -17.69 12.60 4.60
CA MET A 47 -16.61 13.15 5.39
C MET A 47 -16.77 12.83 6.88
N ALA A 48 -17.99 12.91 7.42
CA ALA A 48 -18.26 12.56 8.81
C ALA A 48 -18.04 11.07 9.09
N LEU A 49 -18.60 10.18 8.26
CA LEU A 49 -18.51 8.72 8.45
C LEU A 49 -17.10 8.18 8.24
N LEU A 50 -16.42 8.63 7.19
CA LEU A 50 -15.06 8.20 6.85
C LEU A 50 -13.98 8.97 7.61
N LYS A 51 -14.38 9.91 8.47
CA LYS A 51 -13.50 10.77 9.28
C LYS A 51 -12.49 11.54 8.42
N ILE A 52 -12.95 12.03 7.27
CA ILE A 52 -12.13 12.82 6.35
C ILE A 52 -12.02 14.25 6.90
N PRO A 53 -10.81 14.78 7.13
CA PRO A 53 -10.66 16.13 7.65
C PRO A 53 -11.13 17.17 6.64
N LYS A 54 -11.57 18.35 7.12
CA LYS A 54 -12.07 19.44 6.28
C LYS A 54 -11.12 19.86 5.16
N THR A 55 -9.81 19.79 5.43
CA THR A 55 -8.73 20.08 4.46
C THR A 55 -8.66 19.11 3.29
N LYS A 56 -9.45 18.03 3.31
CA LYS A 56 -9.48 16.95 2.32
C LYS A 56 -10.85 16.80 1.64
N ARG A 57 -11.68 17.84 1.68
CA ARG A 57 -13.00 17.85 1.03
C ARG A 57 -12.93 17.51 -0.46
N GLU A 58 -11.96 18.05 -1.20
CA GLU A 58 -11.81 17.77 -2.63
C GLU A 58 -11.63 16.27 -2.90
N GLU A 59 -10.80 15.58 -2.10
CA GLU A 59 -10.61 14.13 -2.23
C GLU A 59 -11.88 13.34 -1.87
N ALA A 60 -12.77 13.89 -1.03
CA ALA A 60 -14.08 13.30 -0.74
C ALA A 60 -15.08 13.53 -1.89
N VAL A 61 -15.07 14.70 -2.54
CA VAL A 61 -15.86 14.95 -3.75
C VAL A 61 -15.44 13.99 -4.87
N GLU A 62 -14.14 13.76 -5.03
CA GLU A 62 -13.62 12.84 -6.06
C GLU A 62 -14.04 11.38 -5.85
N ASN A 63 -14.32 10.96 -4.60
CA ASN A 63 -14.89 9.64 -4.35
C ASN A 63 -16.23 9.43 -5.07
N GLN A 64 -16.98 10.49 -5.38
CA GLN A 64 -18.25 10.37 -6.10
C GLN A 64 -18.09 10.14 -7.60
N SER A 65 -16.92 10.41 -8.17
CA SER A 65 -16.66 10.37 -9.61
C SER A 65 -15.48 9.46 -9.99
N LEU A 66 -15.21 8.42 -9.18
CA LEU A 66 -14.02 7.56 -9.33
C LEU A 66 -13.88 6.93 -10.73
N ARG A 67 -15.00 6.54 -11.35
CA ARG A 67 -15.02 5.89 -12.68
C ARG A 67 -14.60 6.79 -13.83
N SER A 68 -14.76 8.10 -13.67
CA SER A 68 -14.49 9.11 -14.70
C SER A 68 -13.42 10.12 -14.27
N GLY A 69 -12.82 9.92 -13.10
CA GLY A 69 -11.78 10.79 -12.56
C GLY A 69 -10.46 10.65 -13.32
N PRO A 70 -9.60 11.67 -13.34
CA PRO A 70 -8.27 11.57 -13.93
C PRO A 70 -7.45 10.48 -13.25
N VAL A 71 -6.74 9.68 -14.05
CA VAL A 71 -5.97 8.52 -13.59
C VAL A 71 -4.47 8.73 -13.77
N MET A 72 -3.66 8.06 -12.97
CA MET A 72 -2.22 7.96 -13.16
C MET A 72 -1.72 6.64 -12.55
N PRO A 73 -0.52 6.16 -12.91
CA PRO A 73 0.04 4.96 -12.31
C PRO A 73 0.04 5.04 -10.78
N ALA A 74 -0.34 3.95 -10.10
CA ALA A 74 -0.49 3.91 -8.66
C ALA A 74 0.79 4.35 -7.93
N ILE A 75 1.96 4.05 -8.49
CA ILE A 75 3.26 4.42 -7.93
C ILE A 75 3.49 5.94 -7.88
N TYR A 76 2.90 6.69 -8.80
CA TYR A 76 2.93 8.16 -8.82
C TYR A 76 1.73 8.77 -8.10
N ARG A 77 0.64 8.00 -7.92
CA ARG A 77 -0.54 8.47 -7.18
C ARG A 77 -0.27 8.63 -5.70
N TYR A 78 0.43 7.70 -5.04
CA TYR A 78 0.71 7.78 -3.60
C TYR A 78 2.02 8.54 -3.34
N THR A 79 2.03 9.42 -2.33
CA THR A 79 3.19 10.31 -2.05
C THR A 79 3.60 10.34 -0.58
N GLY A 80 4.80 10.84 -0.30
CA GLY A 80 5.33 11.03 1.06
C GLY A 80 6.40 10.01 1.42
N VAL A 81 6.88 10.07 2.67
CA VAL A 81 8.17 9.48 3.15
C VAL A 81 8.63 8.16 2.51
N LEU A 82 7.75 7.16 2.36
CA LEU A 82 8.12 5.89 1.71
C LEU A 82 8.37 6.07 0.21
N TYR A 83 7.47 6.75 -0.48
CA TYR A 83 7.53 7.00 -1.92
C TYR A 83 8.66 7.97 -2.27
N ASP A 84 8.92 8.96 -1.40
CA ASP A 84 10.06 9.87 -1.54
C ASP A 84 11.39 9.09 -1.47
N ALA A 85 11.49 8.10 -0.57
CA ALA A 85 12.67 7.25 -0.45
C ALA A 85 12.76 6.17 -1.54
N LEU A 86 11.62 5.68 -2.02
CA LEU A 86 11.55 4.76 -3.15
C LEU A 86 12.03 5.42 -4.44
N ASP A 87 11.72 6.70 -4.61
CA ASP A 87 12.07 7.54 -5.75
C ASP A 87 11.72 6.86 -7.08
N PRO A 88 10.41 6.71 -7.37
CA PRO A 88 9.92 5.89 -8.48
C PRO A 88 10.27 6.44 -9.85
N GLU A 89 10.51 7.75 -9.97
CA GLU A 89 10.89 8.39 -11.25
C GLU A 89 12.23 7.89 -11.78
N THR A 90 13.11 7.40 -10.91
CA THR A 90 14.41 6.89 -11.33
C THR A 90 14.42 5.37 -11.55
N LEU A 91 13.34 4.66 -11.17
CA LEU A 91 13.25 3.21 -11.31
C LEU A 91 13.01 2.82 -12.78
N PRO A 92 13.71 1.79 -13.29
CA PRO A 92 13.41 1.25 -14.60
C PRO A 92 12.11 0.42 -14.58
N ASP A 93 11.48 0.22 -15.73
CA ASP A 93 10.15 -0.42 -15.83
C ASP A 93 10.11 -1.82 -15.22
N GLU A 94 11.19 -2.61 -15.31
CA GLU A 94 11.27 -3.92 -14.67
C GLU A 94 11.21 -3.86 -13.14
N ALA A 95 11.77 -2.81 -12.55
CA ALA A 95 11.68 -2.59 -11.12
C ALA A 95 10.26 -2.17 -10.73
N ILE A 96 9.60 -1.34 -11.54
CA ILE A 96 8.20 -0.94 -11.33
C ILE A 96 7.27 -2.15 -11.35
N ARG A 97 7.42 -3.09 -12.30
CA ARG A 97 6.57 -4.29 -12.41
C ARG A 97 6.61 -5.22 -11.19
N ARG A 98 7.67 -5.13 -10.37
CA ARG A 98 7.81 -5.89 -9.11
C ARG A 98 7.04 -5.28 -7.94
N LEU A 99 6.50 -4.08 -8.09
CA LEU A 99 5.86 -3.33 -7.01
C LEU A 99 4.34 -3.42 -7.10
N ALA A 100 3.70 -3.52 -5.94
CA ALA A 100 2.27 -3.36 -5.77
C ALA A 100 1.97 -2.55 -4.51
N VAL A 101 0.77 -1.96 -4.43
CA VAL A 101 0.34 -1.17 -3.29
C VAL A 101 -0.93 -1.78 -2.70
N GLY A 102 -0.90 -2.12 -1.41
CA GLY A 102 -2.11 -2.48 -0.67
C GLY A 102 -3.00 -1.25 -0.52
N SER A 103 -4.27 -1.35 -0.90
CA SER A 103 -5.19 -0.22 -0.96
C SER A 103 -6.46 -0.51 -0.18
N ALA A 104 -6.93 0.44 0.62
CA ALA A 104 -8.23 0.29 1.27
C ALA A 104 -9.38 0.20 0.25
N LEU A 105 -9.33 0.99 -0.82
CA LEU A 105 -10.39 1.08 -1.82
C LEU A 105 -10.26 0.05 -2.95
N PHE A 106 -9.02 -0.29 -3.33
CA PHE A 106 -8.76 -1.21 -4.45
C PHE A 106 -8.33 -2.62 -4.02
N GLY A 107 -8.10 -2.85 -2.72
CA GLY A 107 -7.57 -4.10 -2.17
C GLY A 107 -6.06 -4.19 -2.37
N VAL A 108 -5.65 -4.42 -3.60
CA VAL A 108 -4.27 -4.31 -4.07
C VAL A 108 -4.26 -3.84 -5.53
N VAL A 109 -3.26 -3.05 -5.90
CA VAL A 109 -3.00 -2.60 -7.28
C VAL A 109 -1.53 -2.78 -7.61
N ARG A 110 -1.20 -3.08 -8.87
CA ARG A 110 0.18 -3.03 -9.37
C ARG A 110 0.64 -1.57 -9.44
N ALA A 111 1.95 -1.35 -9.39
CA ALA A 111 2.52 -0.01 -9.41
C ALA A 111 2.19 0.79 -10.69
N ASP A 112 1.99 0.11 -11.80
CA ASP A 112 1.62 0.64 -13.11
C ASP A 112 0.09 0.70 -13.37
N ASP A 113 -0.74 0.24 -12.43
CA ASP A 113 -2.20 0.35 -12.55
C ASP A 113 -2.62 1.84 -12.54
N MET A 114 -3.49 2.21 -13.48
CA MET A 114 -4.02 3.56 -13.64
C MET A 114 -5.19 3.79 -12.70
N ILE A 115 -4.98 4.57 -11.63
CA ILE A 115 -5.98 4.81 -10.58
C ILE A 115 -6.34 6.29 -10.39
N PRO A 116 -7.61 6.60 -10.05
CA PRO A 116 -8.03 7.95 -9.69
C PRO A 116 -7.51 8.35 -8.31
N ARG A 117 -7.58 9.65 -8.02
CA ARG A 117 -7.43 10.15 -6.64
C ARG A 117 -8.69 9.82 -5.83
N TYR A 118 -8.50 9.43 -4.57
CA TYR A 118 -9.58 9.00 -3.68
C TYR A 118 -9.21 9.16 -2.21
N ARG A 119 -10.21 9.16 -1.33
CA ARG A 119 -10.05 9.20 0.13
C ARG A 119 -10.83 8.08 0.83
N VAL A 120 -10.15 6.95 1.05
CA VAL A 120 -10.62 5.84 1.88
C VAL A 120 -9.41 5.25 2.60
N SER A 121 -9.56 4.94 3.89
CA SER A 121 -8.49 4.39 4.74
C SER A 121 -8.83 2.98 5.22
N ALA A 122 -7.86 2.23 5.73
CA ALA A 122 -8.10 0.87 6.25
C ALA A 122 -9.12 0.81 7.40
N SER A 123 -9.28 1.90 8.16
CA SER A 123 -10.24 1.99 9.28
C SER A 123 -11.61 2.54 8.87
N SER A 124 -11.76 2.93 7.60
CA SER A 124 -13.03 3.40 7.04
C SER A 124 -14.11 2.32 7.13
N LYS A 125 -15.36 2.77 7.24
CA LYS A 125 -16.54 1.93 7.09
C LYS A 125 -17.45 2.61 6.08
N VAL A 126 -17.52 2.04 4.88
CA VAL A 126 -18.37 2.55 3.81
C VAL A 126 -19.74 1.88 3.97
N PRO A 127 -20.83 2.64 4.18
CA PRO A 127 -22.19 2.09 4.20
C PRO A 127 -22.45 1.27 2.93
N ALA A 128 -23.06 0.11 3.08
CA ALA A 128 -23.51 -0.68 1.94
C ALA A 128 -24.98 -0.38 1.62
N ALA A 129 -25.39 -0.65 0.38
CA ALA A 129 -26.76 -0.46 -0.09
C ALA A 129 -27.85 -1.17 0.76
N ASP A 130 -27.48 -2.20 1.52
CA ASP A 130 -28.38 -2.91 2.44
C ASP A 130 -28.53 -2.22 3.82
N GLY A 131 -27.91 -1.05 4.01
CA GLY A 131 -27.90 -0.29 5.25
C GLY A 131 -26.87 -0.77 6.29
N SER A 132 -26.09 -1.81 5.98
CA SER A 132 -25.02 -2.27 6.86
C SER A 132 -23.81 -1.32 6.81
N LEU A 133 -22.98 -1.34 7.87
CA LEU A 133 -21.76 -0.53 7.99
C LEU A 133 -20.51 -1.42 8.18
N PRO A 134 -20.14 -2.21 7.17
CA PRO A 134 -19.03 -3.15 7.25
C PRO A 134 -17.69 -2.45 7.36
N THR A 135 -16.74 -3.11 8.04
CA THR A 135 -15.32 -2.70 7.99
C THR A 135 -14.73 -2.98 6.61
N MET A 136 -13.67 -2.28 6.21
CA MET A 136 -12.95 -2.61 4.97
C MET A 136 -12.48 -4.08 4.93
N ARG A 137 -12.04 -4.64 6.06
CA ARG A 137 -11.68 -6.07 6.14
C ARG A 137 -12.87 -6.97 5.79
N ALA A 138 -14.07 -6.65 6.29
CA ALA A 138 -15.27 -7.42 5.98
C ALA A 138 -15.68 -7.26 4.51
N ARG A 139 -15.47 -6.08 3.91
CA ARG A 139 -15.72 -5.83 2.47
C ARG A 139 -14.82 -6.68 1.59
N TRP A 140 -13.55 -6.82 1.95
CA TRP A 140 -12.59 -7.62 1.18
C TRP A 140 -12.68 -9.13 1.45
N GLY A 141 -13.14 -9.54 2.64
CA GLY A 141 -13.22 -10.96 2.99
C GLY A 141 -11.86 -11.64 2.84
N SER A 142 -11.80 -12.72 2.06
CA SER A 142 -10.56 -13.42 1.66
C SER A 142 -10.01 -12.98 0.30
N ALA A 143 -10.72 -12.14 -0.46
CA ALA A 143 -10.42 -11.90 -1.88
C ALA A 143 -8.99 -11.34 -2.09
N VAL A 144 -8.55 -10.41 -1.24
CA VAL A 144 -7.19 -9.85 -1.31
C VAL A 144 -6.13 -10.91 -0.97
N SER A 145 -6.39 -11.77 0.01
CA SER A 145 -5.49 -12.88 0.36
C SER A 145 -5.39 -13.90 -0.77
N GLU A 146 -6.53 -14.25 -1.39
CA GLU A 146 -6.59 -15.23 -2.48
C GLU A 146 -5.80 -14.78 -3.71
N VAL A 147 -5.92 -13.51 -4.13
CA VAL A 147 -5.14 -13.01 -5.27
C VAL A 147 -3.64 -12.93 -4.96
N LEU A 148 -3.27 -12.55 -3.73
CA LEU A 148 -1.87 -12.46 -3.32
C LEU A 148 -1.23 -13.84 -3.12
N ALA A 149 -2.00 -14.86 -2.76
CA ALA A 149 -1.54 -16.25 -2.68
C ALA A 149 -1.16 -16.84 -4.05
N GLY A 150 -1.63 -16.22 -5.15
CA GLY A 150 -1.20 -16.56 -6.51
C GLY A 150 0.19 -16.03 -6.88
N GLU A 151 0.79 -15.16 -6.07
CA GLU A 151 2.11 -14.62 -6.31
C GLU A 151 3.20 -15.60 -5.80
N PRO A 152 4.29 -15.82 -6.56
CA PRO A 152 5.28 -16.84 -6.23
C PRO A 152 6.06 -16.56 -4.94
N PHE A 153 6.25 -15.28 -4.60
CA PHE A 153 6.94 -14.84 -3.39
C PHE A 153 6.56 -13.40 -3.08
N VAL A 154 6.16 -13.10 -1.83
CA VAL A 154 5.70 -11.78 -1.41
C VAL A 154 6.57 -11.22 -0.29
N VAL A 155 7.07 -10.00 -0.49
CA VAL A 155 7.67 -9.17 0.58
C VAL A 155 6.63 -8.13 0.99
N ASP A 156 5.96 -8.35 2.12
CA ASP A 156 4.90 -7.49 2.63
C ASP A 156 5.46 -6.39 3.54
N MET A 157 5.43 -5.17 3.04
CA MET A 157 5.86 -3.97 3.75
C MET A 157 4.69 -3.15 4.30
N ARG A 158 3.44 -3.60 4.14
CA ARG A 158 2.25 -2.89 4.61
C ARG A 158 2.32 -2.66 6.12
N SER A 159 1.62 -1.63 6.59
CA SER A 159 1.37 -1.47 8.02
C SER A 159 0.28 -2.46 8.46
N GLY A 160 0.25 -2.82 9.74
CA GLY A 160 -0.67 -3.84 10.25
C GLY A 160 -2.16 -3.56 9.99
N ALA A 161 -2.57 -2.29 9.83
CA ALA A 161 -3.96 -1.97 9.47
C ALA A 161 -4.30 -2.38 8.02
N TYR A 162 -3.35 -2.23 7.10
CA TYR A 162 -3.53 -2.59 5.68
C TYR A 162 -3.24 -4.06 5.41
N GLU A 163 -2.28 -4.66 6.13
CA GLU A 163 -2.03 -6.11 6.10
C GLU A 163 -3.29 -6.90 6.50
N LYS A 164 -4.00 -6.45 7.53
CA LYS A 164 -5.27 -7.06 7.98
C LYS A 164 -6.42 -7.01 6.96
N LEU A 165 -6.32 -6.23 5.89
CA LEU A 165 -7.32 -6.23 4.81
C LEU A 165 -7.23 -7.47 3.92
N GLY A 166 -6.08 -8.14 3.93
CA GLY A 166 -5.84 -9.39 3.23
C GLY A 166 -4.45 -9.91 3.60
N PRO A 167 -4.34 -10.70 4.69
CA PRO A 167 -3.10 -11.33 5.11
C PRO A 167 -2.57 -12.26 4.02
N VAL A 168 -1.25 -12.39 3.90
CA VAL A 168 -0.60 -13.27 2.93
C VAL A 168 0.21 -14.30 3.67
N ASP A 169 -0.28 -15.55 3.68
CA ASP A 169 0.41 -16.65 4.32
C ASP A 169 1.77 -16.89 3.63
N GLY A 170 2.83 -17.04 4.42
CA GLY A 170 4.19 -17.25 3.90
C GLY A 170 4.91 -15.99 3.41
N ALA A 171 4.30 -14.80 3.46
CA ALA A 171 4.97 -13.56 3.09
C ALA A 171 6.10 -13.19 4.06
N VAL A 172 7.19 -12.68 3.51
CA VAL A 172 8.25 -12.04 4.31
C VAL A 172 7.78 -10.66 4.72
N THR A 173 7.77 -10.37 6.02
CA THR A 173 7.40 -9.06 6.55
C THR A 173 8.62 -8.26 6.96
N VAL A 174 8.57 -6.94 6.77
CA VAL A 174 9.67 -6.04 7.11
C VAL A 174 9.35 -5.18 8.32
N ARG A 175 10.27 -5.16 9.28
CA ARG A 175 10.29 -4.24 10.44
C ARG A 175 11.53 -3.36 10.39
N VAL A 176 11.43 -2.21 11.03
CA VAL A 176 12.55 -1.28 11.22
C VAL A 176 12.62 -0.92 12.68
N GLU A 177 13.78 -1.15 13.29
CA GLU A 177 14.06 -0.88 14.70
C GLU A 177 15.27 0.04 14.80
N SER A 178 15.17 1.09 15.62
CA SER A 178 16.31 1.93 15.95
C SER A 178 17.01 1.40 17.20
N VAL A 179 18.33 1.40 17.20
CA VAL A 179 19.15 1.16 18.40
C VAL A 179 19.61 2.50 18.95
N ALA A 180 19.29 2.78 20.21
CA ALA A 180 19.79 3.95 20.91
C ALA A 180 21.27 3.77 21.31
N PRO A 181 22.02 4.85 21.62
CA PRO A 181 23.42 4.75 22.02
C PRO A 181 23.69 3.84 23.23
N ASP A 182 22.69 3.63 24.09
CA ASP A 182 22.74 2.73 25.25
C ASP A 182 22.46 1.25 24.90
N GLY A 183 22.25 0.93 23.62
CA GLY A 183 21.93 -0.40 23.12
C GLY A 183 20.45 -0.78 23.21
N SER A 184 19.59 0.07 23.78
CA SER A 184 18.15 -0.21 23.84
C SER A 184 17.49 -0.05 22.47
N ARG A 185 16.42 -0.84 22.23
CA ARG A 185 15.71 -0.84 20.94
C ARG A 185 14.35 -0.19 21.03
N LYS A 186 14.04 0.62 20.03
CA LYS A 186 12.72 1.23 19.88
C LYS A 186 12.26 1.14 18.43
N VAL A 187 10.98 0.80 18.25
CA VAL A 187 10.33 0.93 16.94
C VAL A 187 10.10 2.41 16.67
N VAL A 188 10.68 2.96 15.60
CA VAL A 188 10.49 4.37 15.23
C VAL A 188 9.66 4.47 13.96
N SER A 189 8.43 4.97 14.13
CA SER A 189 7.40 4.98 13.08
C SER A 189 7.72 5.88 11.89
N HIS A 190 8.38 7.03 12.12
CA HIS A 190 8.73 7.96 11.04
C HIS A 190 9.83 7.39 10.13
N PHE A 191 10.90 6.85 10.73
CA PHE A 191 12.00 6.19 10.02
C PHE A 191 11.55 4.88 9.33
N ASN A 192 10.58 4.17 9.90
CA ASN A 192 10.08 2.92 9.33
C ASN A 192 9.59 3.07 7.88
N LYS A 193 8.91 4.17 7.53
CA LYS A 193 8.46 4.41 6.14
C LYS A 193 9.64 4.68 5.21
N HIS A 194 10.60 5.48 5.65
CA HIS A 194 11.77 5.86 4.87
C HIS A 194 12.62 4.63 4.52
N TYR A 195 13.01 3.84 5.53
CA TYR A 195 13.83 2.65 5.33
C TYR A 195 13.11 1.54 4.56
N LYS A 196 11.78 1.41 4.70
CA LYS A 196 10.99 0.52 3.84
C LYS A 196 11.02 0.98 2.37
N GLY A 197 10.96 2.28 2.11
CA GLY A 197 11.10 2.83 0.76
C GLY A 197 12.47 2.54 0.16
N LEU A 198 13.53 2.77 0.92
CA LEU A 198 14.90 2.44 0.49
C LEU A 198 15.11 0.93 0.26
N LEU A 199 14.58 0.07 1.14
CA LEU A 199 14.65 -1.38 0.95
C LEU A 199 13.84 -1.83 -0.26
N ALA A 200 12.62 -1.32 -0.44
CA ALA A 200 11.81 -1.61 -1.62
C ALA A 200 12.53 -1.22 -2.90
N ARG A 201 13.19 -0.06 -2.92
CA ARG A 201 14.04 0.39 -4.03
C ARG A 201 15.18 -0.60 -4.32
N ALA A 202 15.90 -1.02 -3.28
CA ALA A 202 17.00 -1.97 -3.41
C ALA A 202 16.53 -3.33 -3.96
N LEU A 203 15.43 -3.87 -3.42
CA LEU A 203 14.84 -5.12 -3.89
C LEU A 203 14.31 -5.01 -5.32
N ALA A 204 13.62 -3.93 -5.65
CA ALA A 204 13.05 -3.73 -6.99
C ALA A 204 14.14 -3.65 -8.07
N ARG A 205 15.28 -3.01 -7.79
CA ARG A 205 16.45 -2.93 -8.69
C ARG A 205 17.36 -4.16 -8.66
N GLY A 206 17.26 -4.95 -7.60
CA GLY A 206 18.15 -6.08 -7.33
C GLY A 206 17.85 -7.33 -8.17
N PRO A 207 18.51 -8.45 -7.84
CA PRO A 207 18.18 -9.74 -8.42
C PRO A 207 16.76 -10.17 -8.04
N GLU A 208 16.22 -11.13 -8.78
CA GLU A 208 15.00 -11.82 -8.36
C GLU A 208 15.26 -12.60 -7.06
N VAL A 209 14.34 -12.54 -6.09
CA VAL A 209 14.46 -13.27 -4.81
C VAL A 209 13.22 -14.11 -4.55
N ALA A 210 13.40 -15.22 -3.84
CA ALA A 210 12.39 -16.23 -3.53
C ALA A 210 12.47 -16.73 -2.07
N SER A 211 13.37 -16.18 -1.25
CA SER A 211 13.50 -16.54 0.17
C SER A 211 13.84 -15.33 1.05
N ILE A 212 13.61 -15.46 2.36
CA ILE A 212 13.97 -14.39 3.31
C ILE A 212 15.49 -14.17 3.39
N ASP A 213 16.29 -15.22 3.19
CA ASP A 213 17.75 -15.12 3.22
C ASP A 213 18.26 -14.25 2.06
N GLU A 214 17.70 -14.44 0.86
CA GLU A 214 18.01 -13.60 -0.31
C GLU A 214 17.53 -12.16 -0.13
N VAL A 215 16.37 -11.93 0.51
CA VAL A 215 15.94 -10.56 0.89
C VAL A 215 16.94 -9.94 1.85
N ALA A 216 17.45 -10.71 2.82
CA ALA A 216 18.46 -10.25 3.77
C ALA A 216 19.81 -9.96 3.10
N GLU A 217 20.21 -10.74 2.09
CA GLU A 217 21.41 -10.49 1.29
C GLU A 217 21.30 -9.17 0.52
N VAL A 218 20.17 -8.90 -0.14
CA VAL A 218 19.94 -7.62 -0.82
C VAL A 218 19.97 -6.46 0.17
N ALA A 219 19.35 -6.61 1.35
CA ALA A 219 19.37 -5.59 2.39
C ALA A 219 20.79 -5.32 2.92
N ARG A 220 21.60 -6.36 3.15
CA ARG A 220 23.01 -6.21 3.56
C ARG A 220 23.86 -5.55 2.48
N ALA A 221 23.67 -5.93 1.22
CA ALA A 221 24.34 -5.30 0.08
C ALA A 221 23.98 -3.81 -0.07
N ALA A 222 22.77 -3.42 0.36
CA ALA A 222 22.34 -2.03 0.44
C ALA A 222 22.84 -1.29 1.70
N GLY A 223 23.69 -1.92 2.53
CA GLY A 223 24.34 -1.31 3.68
C GLY A 223 23.57 -1.41 5.00
N TYR A 224 22.52 -2.22 5.07
CA TYR A 224 21.74 -2.39 6.31
C TYR A 224 22.29 -3.48 7.22
N VAL A 225 22.18 -3.27 8.53
CA VAL A 225 22.26 -4.34 9.52
C VAL A 225 20.90 -5.05 9.55
N VAL A 226 20.91 -6.37 9.41
CA VAL A 226 19.70 -7.18 9.21
C VAL A 226 19.65 -8.34 10.18
N GLU A 227 18.50 -8.50 10.83
CA GLU A 227 18.15 -9.68 11.62
C GLU A 227 16.97 -10.41 11.00
N VAL A 228 17.02 -11.74 11.06
CA VAL A 228 15.97 -12.62 10.52
C VAL A 228 15.39 -13.45 11.65
N ASN A 229 14.07 -13.44 11.80
CA ASN A 229 13.34 -14.28 12.74
C ASN A 229 12.09 -14.86 12.06
N GLY A 230 12.16 -16.14 11.68
CA GLY A 230 11.11 -16.79 10.89
C GLY A 230 10.96 -16.09 9.54
N LEU A 231 9.78 -15.53 9.27
CA LEU A 231 9.49 -14.73 8.07
C LEU A 231 9.53 -13.22 8.33
N VAL A 232 10.16 -12.79 9.42
CA VAL A 232 10.31 -11.38 9.76
C VAL A 232 11.74 -10.95 9.52
N LEU A 233 11.93 -9.96 8.64
CA LEU A 233 13.19 -9.28 8.41
C LEU A 233 13.18 -7.94 9.14
N THR A 234 14.11 -7.75 10.07
CA THR A 234 14.26 -6.50 10.82
C THR A 234 15.49 -5.75 10.32
N LEU A 235 15.28 -4.55 9.80
CA LEU A 235 16.34 -3.58 9.56
C LEU A 235 16.68 -2.89 10.87
N VAL A 236 17.94 -2.98 11.28
CA VAL A 236 18.47 -2.31 12.47
C VAL A 236 19.17 -1.04 12.02
N VAL A 237 18.70 0.11 12.51
CA VAL A 237 19.20 1.43 12.12
C VAL A 237 19.71 2.18 13.35
N GLU A 238 20.73 3.01 13.18
CA GLU A 238 21.19 3.87 14.27
C GLU A 238 20.12 4.92 14.61
N GLY A 239 19.77 5.04 15.89
CA GLY A 239 18.93 6.11 16.38
C GLY A 239 19.72 7.42 16.42
N THR A 240 19.21 8.46 15.76
CA THR A 240 19.64 9.84 15.99
C THR A 240 19.24 10.34 17.36
#